data_AF-A0A172XWP6-F1
#
_entry.id   AF-A0A172XWP6-F1
#
_cell.length_a   1.000
_cell.length_b   1.000
_cell.length_c   1.000
_cell.angle_alpha   90.00
_cell.angle_beta   90.00
_cell.angle_gamma   90.00
#
_symmetry.space_group_name_H-M   'P 1'
#
loop_
_entity.id
_entity.type
_entity.pdbx_description
1 polymer ?
#
loop_
_entity_poly.entity_id
_entity_poly.type
_entity_poly.pdbx_seq_one_letter_code
_entity_poly.pdbx_strand_id
1 'polypeptide(L)'
;MNKLFFILLIVLCNISYAQQKKQQDLWTGSYILHPKNGDNTTNADTLVIVKTADADPKEIPAKYESDLARWVLTSKKEGDKNKKIVRRFLFDLEDDENAYEEFGWSDLHKSGKMNCIDGGHFFICQTEPNTVVRFNKDETYLSKTGVFGIWLHYGVVELQKIK
;
A
#
# COMPACT_ATOMS: atom_id res chain seq x y z
N MET A 1 1.63 -28.03 49.43
CA MET A 1 1.11 -27.56 48.12
C MET A 1 1.88 -26.33 47.69
N ASN A 2 2.73 -26.47 46.66
CA ASN A 2 3.75 -25.50 46.26
C ASN A 2 3.13 -24.22 45.65
N LYS A 3 3.05 -23.15 46.43
CA LYS A 3 2.65 -21.80 45.98
C LYS A 3 3.58 -21.22 44.89
N LEU A 4 4.79 -21.78 44.71
CA LEU A 4 5.71 -21.37 43.65
C LEU A 4 5.26 -21.76 42.23
N PHE A 5 4.41 -22.77 42.08
CA PHE A 5 4.02 -23.26 40.75
C PHE A 5 2.98 -22.35 40.06
N PHE A 6 2.21 -21.59 40.84
CA PHE A 6 1.14 -20.74 40.30
C PHE A 6 1.64 -19.40 39.74
N ILE A 7 2.77 -18.89 40.23
CA ILE A 7 3.34 -17.62 39.78
C ILE A 7 4.03 -17.79 38.41
N LEU A 8 4.56 -18.99 38.11
CA LEU A 8 5.23 -19.26 36.83
C LEU A 8 4.25 -19.28 35.64
N LEU A 9 2.97 -19.62 35.87
CA LEU A 9 1.94 -19.70 34.83
C LEU A 9 1.44 -18.32 34.35
N ILE A 10 1.42 -17.31 35.23
CA ILE A 10 0.96 -15.95 34.87
C ILE A 10 2.02 -15.21 34.04
N VAL A 11 3.31 -15.54 34.22
CA VAL A 11 4.41 -14.92 33.46
C VAL A 11 4.46 -15.44 32.02
N LEU A 12 4.10 -16.71 31.78
CA LEU A 12 4.14 -17.31 30.43
C LEU A 12 2.98 -16.86 29.52
N CYS A 13 1.84 -16.41 30.07
CA CYS A 13 0.72 -15.93 29.26
C CYS A 13 0.89 -14.51 28.68
N ASN A 14 1.84 -13.72 29.16
CA ASN A 14 2.02 -12.33 28.71
C ASN A 14 3.02 -12.16 27.55
N ILE A 15 3.71 -13.22 27.14
CA ILE A 15 4.76 -13.13 26.11
C ILE A 15 4.17 -13.14 24.68
N SER A 16 2.89 -13.48 24.52
CA SER A 16 2.25 -13.61 23.20
C SER A 16 1.73 -12.30 22.60
N TYR A 17 1.72 -11.18 23.32
CA TYR A 17 1.16 -9.91 22.82
C TYR A 17 2.17 -8.99 22.12
N ALA A 18 3.47 -9.32 22.14
CA ALA A 18 4.52 -8.49 21.53
C ALA A 18 4.96 -8.96 20.14
N GLN A 19 4.22 -9.87 19.48
CA GLN A 19 4.34 -10.01 18.02
C GLN A 19 3.55 -8.87 17.37
N GLN A 20 4.14 -7.67 17.41
CA GLN A 20 3.86 -6.65 16.41
C GLN A 20 3.96 -7.37 15.06
N LYS A 21 2.82 -7.61 14.38
CA LYS A 21 2.80 -8.19 13.04
C LYS A 21 3.67 -7.29 12.19
N LYS A 22 4.92 -7.70 11.96
CA LYS A 22 5.85 -6.99 11.09
C LYS A 22 5.24 -7.09 9.70
N GLN A 23 4.46 -6.08 9.33
CA GLN A 23 3.72 -6.10 8.08
C GLN A 23 4.73 -6.22 6.96
N GLN A 24 4.58 -7.28 6.18
CA GLN A 24 5.48 -7.60 5.09
C GLN A 24 5.52 -6.42 4.11
N ASP A 25 6.71 -6.04 3.68
CA ASP A 25 6.86 -5.02 2.65
C ASP A 25 6.36 -5.56 1.31
N LEU A 26 5.22 -5.04 0.85
CA LEU A 26 4.57 -5.43 -0.40
C LEU A 26 5.10 -4.63 -1.60
N TRP A 27 5.74 -3.50 -1.34
CA TRP A 27 5.91 -2.42 -2.31
C TRP A 27 7.32 -2.33 -2.87
N THR A 28 8.34 -2.73 -2.11
CA THR A 28 9.71 -2.66 -2.62
C THR A 28 9.86 -3.50 -3.90
N GLY A 29 10.39 -2.89 -4.95
CA GLY A 29 10.61 -3.52 -6.25
C GLY A 29 10.66 -2.53 -7.42
N SER A 30 10.87 -3.06 -8.62
CA SER A 30 10.76 -2.32 -9.88
C SER A 30 9.46 -2.70 -10.60
N TYR A 31 8.81 -1.72 -11.21
CA TYR A 31 7.49 -1.87 -11.84
C TYR A 31 7.51 -1.24 -13.22
N ILE A 32 7.20 -2.01 -14.26
CA ILE A 32 7.04 -1.50 -15.62
C ILE A 32 5.64 -0.90 -15.73
N LEU A 33 5.55 0.34 -16.22
CA LEU A 33 4.29 1.03 -16.40
C LEU A 33 3.76 0.81 -17.82
N HIS A 34 2.56 0.22 -17.90
CA HIS A 34 1.84 -0.06 -19.14
C HIS A 34 0.60 0.83 -19.22
N PRO A 35 0.51 1.74 -20.20
CA PRO A 35 -0.66 2.58 -20.36
C PRO A 35 -1.87 1.74 -20.79
N LYS A 36 -3.07 2.08 -20.28
CA LYS A 36 -4.34 1.33 -20.48
C LYS A 36 -4.68 1.02 -21.94
N ASN A 37 -4.30 1.89 -22.87
CA ASN A 37 -4.60 1.78 -24.31
C ASN A 37 -3.34 1.53 -25.18
N GLY A 38 -2.19 1.26 -24.58
CA GLY A 38 -0.97 0.98 -25.34
C GLY A 38 -0.88 -0.49 -25.70
N ASP A 39 -0.32 -0.79 -26.88
CA ASP A 39 0.20 -2.13 -27.17
C ASP A 39 1.17 -2.53 -26.04
N ASN A 40 1.09 -3.76 -25.54
CA ASN A 40 1.92 -4.33 -24.45
C ASN A 40 3.45 -4.28 -24.72
N THR A 41 3.87 -3.67 -25.82
CA THR A 41 5.24 -3.54 -26.30
C THR A 41 5.87 -2.17 -25.98
N THR A 42 5.09 -1.17 -25.58
CA THR A 42 5.61 0.19 -25.34
C THR A 42 5.68 0.51 -23.85
N ASN A 43 6.85 0.30 -23.25
CA ASN A 43 7.11 0.66 -21.85
C ASN A 43 7.04 2.18 -21.68
N ALA A 44 6.01 2.66 -20.97
CA ALA A 44 5.84 4.09 -20.73
C ALA A 44 6.81 4.62 -19.66
N ASP A 45 7.18 3.81 -18.68
CA ASP A 45 8.23 4.10 -17.70
C ASP A 45 8.60 2.82 -16.92
N THR A 46 9.61 2.91 -16.05
CA THR A 46 9.83 1.97 -14.96
C THR A 46 9.87 2.75 -13.65
N LEU A 47 8.99 2.39 -12.72
CA LEU A 47 8.98 2.93 -11.37
C LEU A 47 9.81 2.03 -10.46
N VAL A 48 10.63 2.63 -9.60
CA VAL A 48 11.38 1.93 -8.56
C VAL A 48 10.82 2.39 -7.22
N ILE A 49 10.29 1.46 -6.44
CA ILE A 49 9.75 1.71 -5.11
C ILE A 49 10.68 1.03 -4.10
N VAL A 50 11.12 1.78 -3.09
CA VAL A 50 12.03 1.28 -2.05
C VAL A 50 11.57 1.78 -0.70
N LYS A 51 11.52 0.90 0.30
CA LYS A 51 11.23 1.31 1.68
C LYS A 51 12.31 2.28 2.17
N THR A 52 11.89 3.36 2.82
CA THR A 52 12.79 4.35 3.42
C THR A 52 12.57 4.40 4.94
N ALA A 53 13.24 5.33 5.62
CA ALA A 53 12.99 5.60 7.03
C ALA A 53 11.50 5.91 7.26
N ASP A 54 10.96 5.41 8.36
CA ASP A 54 9.63 5.77 8.81
C ASP A 54 9.57 7.29 9.05
N ALA A 55 8.39 7.89 8.89
CA ALA A 55 8.19 9.30 9.14
C ALA A 55 8.38 9.64 10.62
N ASP A 56 8.94 10.83 10.90
CA ASP A 56 8.94 11.38 12.25
C ASP A 56 7.51 11.80 12.62
N PRO A 57 6.91 11.25 13.69
CA PRO A 57 5.57 11.64 14.16
C PRO A 57 5.42 13.15 14.38
N LYS A 58 6.51 13.86 14.72
CA LYS A 58 6.48 15.31 14.98
C LYS A 58 6.41 16.15 13.71
N GLU A 59 6.74 15.57 12.57
CA GLU A 59 6.84 16.25 11.27
C GLU A 59 5.67 15.88 10.34
N ILE A 60 4.65 15.17 10.84
CA ILE A 60 3.48 14.75 10.08
C ILE A 60 2.17 15.15 10.78
N PRO A 61 1.07 15.35 10.05
CA PRO A 61 -0.26 15.49 10.63
C PRO A 61 -0.63 14.32 11.55
N ALA A 62 -1.33 14.61 12.65
CA ALA A 62 -1.72 13.64 13.69
C ALA A 62 -2.42 12.38 13.13
N LYS A 63 -3.28 12.56 12.12
CA LYS A 63 -3.97 11.44 11.44
C LYS A 63 -3.05 10.43 10.74
N TYR A 64 -1.75 10.73 10.61
CA TYR A 64 -0.76 9.83 10.02
C TYR A 64 0.15 9.19 11.07
N GLU A 65 -0.05 9.47 12.36
CA GLU A 65 0.80 8.93 13.44
C GLU A 65 0.61 7.41 13.63
N SER A 66 -0.58 6.88 13.32
CA SER A 66 -0.85 5.44 13.38
C SER A 66 -0.14 4.63 12.29
N ASP A 67 0.32 5.28 11.21
CA ASP A 67 1.13 4.67 10.16
C ASP A 67 2.30 5.55 9.68
N LEU A 68 3.47 5.26 10.23
CA LEU A 68 4.72 5.96 9.91
C LEU A 68 5.46 5.36 8.71
N ALA A 69 5.05 4.21 8.17
CA ALA A 69 5.82 3.54 7.12
C ALA A 69 5.88 4.38 5.83
N ARG A 70 7.08 4.53 5.25
CA ARG A 70 7.29 5.30 4.02
C ARG A 70 8.09 4.53 2.98
N TRP A 71 7.83 4.86 1.73
CA TRP A 71 8.63 4.41 0.59
C TRP A 71 9.02 5.61 -0.28
N VAL A 72 10.14 5.48 -0.98
CA VAL A 72 10.54 6.39 -2.05
C VAL A 72 10.16 5.74 -3.37
N LEU A 73 9.37 6.45 -4.17
CA LEU A 73 9.06 6.12 -5.55
C LEU A 73 9.91 6.98 -6.48
N THR A 74 10.57 6.36 -7.45
CA THR A 74 11.43 7.03 -8.43
C THR A 74 11.06 6.58 -9.85
N SER A 75 10.88 7.53 -10.76
CA SER A 75 10.79 7.25 -12.20
C SER A 75 12.19 7.00 -12.77
N LYS A 76 12.40 5.92 -13.54
CA LYS A 76 13.67 5.72 -14.23
C LYS A 76 13.87 6.71 -15.39
N LYS A 77 12.79 7.15 -16.05
CA LYS A 77 12.89 8.16 -17.13
C LYS A 77 13.33 9.52 -16.61
N GLU A 78 12.83 9.94 -15.46
CA GLU A 78 13.12 11.26 -14.89
C GLU A 78 14.28 11.24 -13.87
N GLY A 79 14.64 10.04 -13.40
CA GLY A 79 15.69 9.80 -12.42
C GLY A 79 15.40 10.43 -11.07
N ASP A 80 16.49 10.74 -10.34
CA ASP A 80 16.43 11.24 -8.97
C ASP A 80 15.74 12.60 -8.80
N LYS A 81 15.50 13.33 -9.90
CA LYS A 81 14.85 14.64 -9.90
C LYS A 81 13.37 14.57 -9.54
N ASN A 82 12.73 13.40 -9.66
CA ASN A 82 11.32 13.21 -9.35
C ASN A 82 11.08 12.06 -8.36
N LYS A 83 11.87 12.02 -7.28
CA LYS A 83 11.57 11.18 -6.12
C LYS A 83 10.32 11.67 -5.43
N LYS A 84 9.43 10.74 -5.08
CA LYS A 84 8.24 11.00 -4.27
C LYS A 84 8.25 10.11 -3.05
N ILE A 85 8.02 10.70 -1.88
CA ILE A 85 7.72 9.93 -0.68
C ILE A 85 6.25 9.53 -0.75
N VAL A 86 6.00 8.24 -0.62
CA VAL A 86 4.66 7.65 -0.63
C VAL A 86 4.42 6.92 0.69
N ARG A 87 3.15 6.77 1.03
CA ARG A 87 2.66 6.16 2.29
C ARG A 87 1.48 5.26 1.98
N ARG A 88 1.03 4.41 2.90
CA ARG A 88 -0.21 3.64 2.66
C ARG A 88 -1.43 4.54 2.75
N PHE A 89 -2.51 4.10 2.12
CA PHE A 89 -3.83 4.61 2.42
C PHE A 89 -4.12 4.46 3.91
N LEU A 90 -4.72 5.49 4.51
CA LEU A 90 -5.16 5.40 5.89
C LEU A 90 -6.35 4.45 6.01
N PHE A 91 -6.29 3.65 7.05
CA PHE A 91 -7.35 2.75 7.44
C PHE A 91 -7.30 2.57 8.95
N ASP A 92 -7.89 3.53 9.63
CA ASP A 92 -8.03 3.60 11.07
C ASP A 92 -9.49 3.88 11.41
N LEU A 93 -10.24 2.82 11.71
CA LEU A 93 -11.67 2.93 11.98
C LEU A 93 -11.97 3.52 13.38
N GLU A 94 -10.97 3.60 14.26
CA GLU A 94 -11.14 4.23 15.57
C GLU A 94 -11.15 5.76 15.43
N ASP A 95 -10.37 6.29 14.49
CA ASP A 95 -10.26 7.72 14.16
C ASP A 95 -11.09 8.15 12.93
N ASP A 96 -12.03 7.31 12.46
CA ASP A 96 -12.90 7.55 11.29
C ASP A 96 -12.13 7.79 9.97
N GLU A 97 -10.94 7.19 9.84
CA GLU A 97 -10.09 7.28 8.66
C GLU A 97 -10.23 6.02 7.79
N ASN A 98 -10.85 6.15 6.62
CA ASN A 98 -11.05 5.05 5.68
C ASN A 98 -10.86 5.51 4.24
N ALA A 99 -9.60 5.65 3.82
CA ALA A 99 -9.25 6.13 2.47
C ALA A 99 -9.71 5.18 1.34
N TYR A 100 -10.13 3.96 1.66
CA TYR A 100 -10.67 3.00 0.70
C TYR A 100 -12.18 3.19 0.44
N GLU A 101 -12.89 3.94 1.29
CA GLU A 101 -14.34 4.12 1.20
C GLU A 101 -14.77 4.88 -0.05
N GLU A 102 -14.02 5.91 -0.42
CA GLU A 102 -14.28 6.75 -1.59
C GLU A 102 -14.42 5.92 -2.87
N PHE A 103 -13.69 4.80 -2.96
CA PHE A 103 -13.69 3.90 -4.11
C PHE A 103 -14.54 2.63 -3.89
N GLY A 104 -15.19 2.50 -2.72
CA GLY A 104 -15.93 1.29 -2.34
C GLY A 104 -15.04 0.06 -2.13
N TRP A 105 -13.78 0.24 -1.72
CA TRP A 105 -12.79 -0.83 -1.54
C TRP A 105 -12.58 -1.28 -0.10
N SER A 106 -13.28 -0.69 0.87
CA SER A 106 -13.07 -1.01 2.28
C SER A 106 -13.18 -2.50 2.58
N ASP A 107 -14.13 -3.23 1.98
CA ASP A 107 -14.27 -4.68 2.20
C ASP A 107 -13.17 -5.50 1.50
N LEU A 108 -12.68 -5.05 0.34
CA LEU A 108 -11.51 -5.66 -0.30
C LEU A 108 -10.26 -5.46 0.56
N HIS A 109 -10.09 -4.29 1.17
CA HIS A 109 -8.98 -4.04 2.08
C HIS A 109 -9.08 -4.88 3.35
N LYS A 110 -10.25 -4.90 4.02
CA LYS A 110 -10.51 -5.72 5.22
C LYS A 110 -10.25 -7.21 4.99
N SER A 111 -10.51 -7.70 3.78
CA SER A 111 -10.24 -9.10 3.39
C SER A 111 -8.79 -9.35 2.93
N GLY A 112 -7.92 -8.33 2.94
CA GLY A 112 -6.52 -8.43 2.53
C GLY A 112 -6.30 -8.47 1.01
N LYS A 113 -7.35 -8.22 0.22
CA LYS A 113 -7.35 -8.30 -1.25
C LYS A 113 -7.07 -6.97 -1.95
N MET A 114 -7.00 -5.87 -1.21
CA MET A 114 -6.62 -4.57 -1.72
C MET A 114 -5.67 -3.87 -0.76
N ASN A 115 -4.56 -3.35 -1.25
CA ASN A 115 -3.66 -2.48 -0.51
C ASN A 115 -3.24 -1.34 -1.42
N CYS A 116 -3.24 -0.10 -0.93
CA CYS A 116 -2.86 1.06 -1.74
C CYS A 116 -1.81 1.92 -1.05
N ILE A 117 -0.95 2.54 -1.85
CA ILE A 117 -0.03 3.61 -1.46
C ILE A 117 -0.41 4.92 -2.15
N ASP A 118 -0.37 6.00 -1.39
CA ASP A 118 -0.72 7.37 -1.74
C ASP A 118 0.56 8.20 -1.98
N GLY A 119 0.62 8.88 -3.13
CA GLY A 119 1.63 9.87 -3.50
C GLY A 119 1.09 11.29 -3.66
N GLY A 120 -0.11 11.57 -3.15
CA GLY A 120 -0.79 12.86 -3.16
C GLY A 120 -1.61 13.12 -4.42
N HIS A 121 -0.98 13.08 -5.60
CA HIS A 121 -1.66 13.28 -6.90
C HIS A 121 -1.83 11.99 -7.71
N PHE A 122 -1.45 10.88 -7.12
CA PHE A 122 -1.61 9.55 -7.65
C PHE A 122 -1.62 8.55 -6.50
N PHE A 123 -2.13 7.35 -6.78
CA PHE A 123 -1.98 6.21 -5.90
C PHE A 123 -1.74 4.94 -6.69
N ILE A 124 -1.07 3.97 -6.06
CA ILE A 124 -0.76 2.66 -6.62
C ILE A 124 -1.37 1.60 -5.71
N CYS A 125 -2.13 0.68 -6.28
CA CYS A 125 -2.84 -0.35 -5.56
C CYS A 125 -2.39 -1.75 -6.01
N GLN A 126 -2.39 -2.68 -5.06
CA GLN A 126 -2.18 -4.10 -5.25
C GLN A 126 -3.46 -4.87 -4.94
N THR A 127 -3.78 -5.82 -5.80
CA THR A 127 -4.88 -6.77 -5.68
C THR A 127 -4.49 -8.10 -6.33
N GLU A 128 -5.40 -9.07 -6.38
CA GLU A 128 -5.17 -10.33 -7.08
C GLU A 128 -5.12 -10.11 -8.60
N PRO A 129 -4.21 -10.76 -9.35
CA PRO A 129 -4.21 -10.71 -10.81
C PRO A 129 -5.56 -11.13 -11.41
N ASN A 130 -5.97 -10.47 -12.50
CA ASN A 130 -7.26 -10.64 -13.18
C ASN A 130 -8.49 -10.26 -12.34
N THR A 131 -8.33 -9.31 -11.40
CA THR A 131 -9.43 -8.75 -10.62
C THR A 131 -10.09 -7.57 -11.35
N VAL A 132 -11.42 -7.55 -11.40
CA VAL A 132 -12.19 -6.37 -11.83
C VAL A 132 -12.34 -5.42 -10.64
N VAL A 133 -11.69 -4.27 -10.74
CA VAL A 133 -11.76 -3.17 -9.78
C VAL A 133 -12.83 -2.18 -10.22
N ARG A 134 -13.66 -1.70 -9.28
CA ARG A 134 -14.67 -0.66 -9.51
C ARG A 134 -14.21 0.64 -8.89
N PHE A 135 -14.15 1.74 -9.64
CA PHE A 135 -13.82 3.05 -9.06
C PHE A 135 -15.06 3.82 -8.60
N ASN A 136 -16.21 3.51 -9.17
CA ASN A 136 -17.54 4.03 -8.82
C ASN A 136 -18.62 3.08 -9.39
N LYS A 137 -19.87 3.54 -9.52
CA LYS A 137 -20.98 2.71 -10.04
C LYS A 137 -20.81 2.33 -11.51
N ASP A 138 -20.12 3.15 -12.30
CA ASP A 138 -20.14 3.08 -13.77
C ASP A 138 -18.77 2.73 -14.37
N GLU A 139 -17.67 2.94 -13.64
CA GLU A 139 -16.31 2.68 -14.11
C GLU A 139 -15.71 1.41 -13.48
N THR A 140 -15.33 0.48 -14.35
CA THR A 140 -14.62 -0.75 -14.00
C THR A 140 -13.29 -0.84 -14.73
N TYR A 141 -12.35 -1.57 -14.13
CA TYR A 141 -11.05 -1.85 -14.71
C TYR A 141 -10.59 -3.26 -14.35
N LEU A 142 -10.15 -4.01 -15.36
CA LEU A 142 -9.54 -5.32 -15.15
C LEU A 142 -8.03 -5.15 -14.92
N SER A 143 -7.57 -5.32 -13.68
CA SER A 143 -6.14 -5.39 -13.38
C SER A 143 -5.62 -6.78 -13.73
N LYS A 144 -4.79 -6.88 -14.76
CA LYS A 144 -4.29 -8.15 -15.30
C LYS A 144 -3.13 -8.73 -14.47
N THR A 145 -2.27 -7.86 -13.98
CA THR A 145 -1.07 -8.14 -13.20
C THR A 145 -1.31 -8.13 -11.70
N GLY A 146 -2.42 -7.54 -11.26
CA GLY A 146 -2.72 -7.31 -9.84
C GLY A 146 -2.07 -6.06 -9.28
N VAL A 147 -1.37 -5.25 -10.08
CA VAL A 147 -0.89 -3.93 -9.65
C VAL A 147 -1.32 -2.89 -10.68
N PHE A 148 -1.95 -1.83 -10.21
CA PHE A 148 -2.42 -0.73 -11.04
C PHE A 148 -2.21 0.59 -10.28
N GLY A 149 -2.20 1.69 -11.01
CA GLY A 149 -2.15 2.99 -10.37
C GLY A 149 -3.07 3.97 -11.07
N ILE A 150 -3.45 5.00 -10.34
CA ILE A 150 -4.36 6.04 -10.81
C ILE A 150 -3.66 7.36 -10.63
N TRP A 151 -3.48 8.06 -11.74
CA TRP A 151 -2.98 9.42 -11.75
C TRP A 151 -4.14 10.34 -12.09
N LEU A 152 -4.30 11.43 -11.33
CA LEU A 152 -5.43 12.36 -11.51
C LEU A 152 -5.56 12.91 -12.95
N HIS A 153 -4.46 13.02 -13.70
CA HIS A 153 -4.46 13.54 -15.08
C HIS A 153 -4.32 12.49 -16.18
N TYR A 154 -3.92 11.26 -15.85
CA TYR A 154 -3.63 10.20 -16.84
C TYR A 154 -4.56 8.99 -16.71
N GLY A 155 -5.43 8.98 -15.70
CA GLY A 155 -6.32 7.88 -15.42
C GLY A 155 -5.58 6.64 -14.90
N VAL A 156 -6.17 5.48 -15.17
CA VAL A 156 -5.68 4.19 -14.70
C VAL A 156 -4.58 3.66 -15.61
N VAL A 157 -3.50 3.14 -15.04
CA VAL A 157 -2.41 2.44 -15.73
C VAL A 157 -2.12 1.11 -15.03
N GLU A 158 -1.64 0.14 -15.80
CA GLU A 158 -1.24 -1.16 -15.26
C GLU A 158 0.24 -1.13 -14.88
N LEU A 159 0.61 -1.77 -13.78
CA LEU A 159 2.00 -1.90 -13.35
C LEU A 159 2.41 -3.36 -13.29
N GLN A 160 3.46 -3.73 -13.99
CA GLN A 160 4.00 -5.08 -13.88
C GLN A 160 5.24 -5.09 -13.00
N LYS A 161 5.17 -5.74 -11.84
CA LYS A 161 6.36 -5.96 -10.99
C LYS A 161 7.37 -6.83 -11.74
N ILE A 162 8.61 -6.36 -11.82
CA ILE A 162 9.74 -7.11 -12.37
C ILE A 162 10.15 -8.14 -11.31
N LYS A 163 10.22 -9.40 -11.70
CA LYS A 163 10.68 -10.51 -10.84
C LYS A 163 12.18 -10.47 -10.65
#